data_AF-A0A4Z1GFL1-F1
#
_entry.id   AF-A0A4Z1GFL1-F1
#
_cell.length_a   1.000
_cell.length_b   1.000
_cell.length_c   1.000
_cell.angle_alpha   90.00
_cell.angle_beta   90.00
_cell.angle_gamma   90.00
#
_symmetry.space_group_name_H-M   'P 1'
#
loop_
_entity.id
_entity.type
_entity.pdbx_description
1 polymer ?
#
loop_
_entity_poly.entity_id
_entity_poly.type
_entity_poly.pdbx_seq_one_letter_code
_entity_poly.pdbx_strand_id
1 'polypeptide(L)'
;MAPTIVLISGTNRGTGKGILELYLSKPSHTVIAANRDPNHPSSKALADLPTAEGSSLILVKVDATVSTDALELNQLDMPNSAYAPSKVAVHWLTKAIHREEPTLIAFPIDPGWVQTDLGNIGANHFGFDAAPLGVAECAAGLYKVIAESTRETHGGNLYKWDGEVLPW
;
A
#
# COMPACT_ATOMS: atom_id res chain seq x y z
N MET A 1 -15.60 -28.55 -0.33
CA MET A 1 -14.78 -27.59 -1.11
C MET A 1 -14.19 -26.59 -0.14
N ALA A 2 -13.01 -26.03 -0.42
CA ALA A 2 -12.47 -24.93 0.38
C ALA A 2 -13.38 -23.69 0.22
N PRO A 3 -13.61 -22.91 1.30
CA PRO A 3 -14.44 -21.71 1.21
C PRO A 3 -13.77 -20.64 0.33
N THR A 4 -14.58 -19.89 -0.42
CA THR A 4 -14.11 -18.74 -1.20
C THR A 4 -13.99 -17.53 -0.27
N ILE A 5 -12.84 -16.86 -0.28
CA ILE A 5 -12.61 -15.64 0.51
C ILE A 5 -12.62 -14.43 -0.42
N VAL A 6 -13.43 -13.43 -0.13
CA VAL A 6 -13.59 -12.23 -0.97
C VAL A 6 -13.43 -10.97 -0.11
N LEU A 7 -12.49 -10.10 -0.47
CA LEU A 7 -12.35 -8.76 0.13
C LEU A 7 -13.05 -7.73 -0.75
N ILE A 8 -13.93 -6.92 -0.15
CA ILE A 8 -14.65 -5.84 -0.83
C ILE A 8 -14.49 -4.57 0.00
N SER A 9 -14.00 -3.49 -0.61
CA SER A 9 -13.95 -2.18 0.03
C SER A 9 -15.21 -1.35 -0.26
N GLY A 10 -15.60 -0.48 0.68
CA GLY A 10 -16.74 0.43 0.50
C GLY A 10 -18.08 -0.29 0.43
N THR A 11 -18.32 -1.21 1.36
CA THR A 11 -19.48 -2.13 1.34
C THR A 11 -20.72 -1.57 2.03
N ASN A 12 -20.64 -0.39 2.62
CA ASN A 12 -21.73 0.17 3.39
C ASN A 12 -22.87 0.80 2.55
N ARG A 13 -22.69 0.92 1.22
CA ARG A 13 -23.69 1.44 0.27
C ARG A 13 -23.33 1.11 -1.19
N GLY A 14 -24.28 1.37 -2.10
CA GLY A 14 -24.04 1.33 -3.54
C GLY A 14 -23.50 -0.01 -4.05
N THR A 15 -22.62 0.03 -5.04
CA THR A 15 -22.08 -1.16 -5.72
C THR A 15 -21.37 -2.12 -4.77
N GLY A 16 -20.58 -1.62 -3.82
CA GLY A 16 -19.87 -2.47 -2.86
C GLY A 16 -20.84 -3.27 -1.99
N LYS A 17 -21.96 -2.65 -1.56
CA LYS A 17 -23.01 -3.35 -0.82
C LYS A 17 -23.69 -4.43 -1.67
N GLY A 18 -24.03 -4.11 -2.92
CA GLY A 18 -24.67 -5.07 -3.82
C GLY A 18 -23.80 -6.30 -4.10
N ILE A 19 -22.49 -6.11 -4.31
CA ILE A 19 -21.55 -7.23 -4.48
C ILE A 19 -21.45 -8.08 -3.20
N LEU A 20 -21.42 -7.43 -2.03
CA LEU A 20 -21.40 -8.13 -0.75
C LEU A 20 -22.64 -9.02 -0.55
N GLU A 21 -23.84 -8.51 -0.81
CA GLU A 21 -25.10 -9.27 -0.70
C GLU A 21 -25.09 -10.50 -1.65
N LEU A 22 -24.58 -10.33 -2.87
CA LEU A 22 -24.45 -11.42 -3.84
C LEU A 22 -23.50 -12.53 -3.39
N TYR A 23 -22.38 -12.20 -2.72
CA TYR A 23 -21.50 -13.24 -2.19
C TYR A 23 -22.03 -13.87 -0.91
N LEU A 24 -22.66 -13.10 -0.01
CA LEU A 24 -23.26 -13.64 1.21
C LEU A 24 -24.42 -14.59 0.92
N SER A 25 -25.17 -14.39 -0.18
CA SER A 25 -26.24 -15.29 -0.62
C SER A 25 -25.75 -16.61 -1.26
N LYS A 26 -24.44 -16.81 -1.45
CA LYS A 26 -23.87 -18.06 -1.97
C LYS A 26 -23.27 -18.87 -0.81
N PRO A 27 -23.40 -20.20 -0.81
CA PRO A 27 -22.88 -21.03 0.29
C PRO A 27 -21.35 -21.06 0.30
N SER A 28 -20.74 -21.31 1.47
CA SER A 28 -19.28 -21.49 1.63
C SER A 28 -18.41 -20.27 1.22
N HIS A 29 -18.79 -19.06 1.64
CA HIS A 29 -18.03 -17.82 1.39
C HIS A 29 -17.68 -17.07 2.68
N THR A 30 -16.45 -16.59 2.80
CA THR A 30 -16.09 -15.57 3.79
C THR A 30 -15.95 -14.23 3.08
N VAL A 31 -16.87 -13.31 3.34
CA VAL A 31 -16.85 -11.97 2.75
C VAL A 31 -16.26 -10.99 3.76
N ILE A 32 -15.15 -10.34 3.39
CA ILE A 32 -14.48 -9.34 4.19
C ILE A 32 -14.92 -7.95 3.70
N ALA A 33 -15.69 -7.26 4.52
CA ALA A 33 -16.17 -5.90 4.30
C ALA A 33 -15.18 -4.88 4.85
N ALA A 34 -14.44 -4.21 3.98
CA ALA A 34 -13.50 -3.16 4.35
C ALA A 34 -14.16 -1.77 4.29
N ASN A 35 -14.45 -1.18 5.45
CA ASN A 35 -15.09 0.14 5.58
C ASN A 35 -14.22 1.07 6.43
N ARG A 36 -14.28 2.39 6.17
CA ARG A 36 -13.51 3.39 6.93
C ARG A 36 -13.87 3.43 8.41
N ASP A 37 -15.16 3.31 8.70
CA ASP A 37 -15.68 3.30 10.06
C ASP A 37 -16.61 2.09 10.24
N PRO A 38 -16.13 1.01 10.89
CA PRO A 38 -16.96 -0.12 11.28
C PRO A 38 -18.09 0.23 12.26
N ASN A 39 -17.94 1.33 13.01
CA ASN A 39 -18.94 1.77 13.98
C ASN A 39 -20.06 2.60 13.37
N HIS A 40 -19.88 3.08 12.14
CA HIS A 40 -20.92 3.83 11.44
C HIS A 40 -22.20 2.98 11.29
N PRO A 41 -23.42 3.56 11.46
CA PRO A 41 -24.66 2.79 11.41
C PRO A 41 -24.82 1.91 10.15
N SER A 42 -24.43 2.43 8.98
CA SER A 42 -24.47 1.67 7.73
C SER A 42 -23.52 0.47 7.68
N SER A 43 -22.40 0.53 8.42
CA SER A 43 -21.44 -0.58 8.52
C SER A 43 -21.97 -1.64 9.48
N LYS A 44 -22.54 -1.22 10.62
CA LYS A 44 -23.16 -2.13 11.60
C LYS A 44 -24.34 -2.89 11.01
N ALA A 45 -25.16 -2.22 10.19
CA ALA A 45 -26.30 -2.84 9.51
C ALA A 45 -25.93 -3.97 8.54
N LEU A 46 -24.64 -4.13 8.18
CA LEU A 46 -24.20 -5.25 7.36
C LEU A 46 -24.28 -6.59 8.10
N ALA A 47 -24.22 -6.58 9.44
CA ALA A 47 -24.34 -7.78 10.26
C ALA A 47 -25.74 -8.43 10.17
N ASP A 48 -26.76 -7.65 9.80
CA ASP A 48 -28.15 -8.11 9.66
C ASP A 48 -28.45 -8.70 8.27
N LEU A 49 -27.47 -8.71 7.35
CA LEU A 49 -27.68 -9.23 6.01
C LEU A 49 -27.80 -10.76 6.02
N PRO A 50 -28.70 -11.32 5.19
CA PRO A 50 -28.87 -12.76 5.10
C PRO A 50 -27.60 -13.42 4.58
N THR A 51 -27.22 -14.54 5.20
CA THR A 51 -26.07 -15.36 4.82
C THR A 51 -26.53 -16.77 4.45
N ALA A 52 -25.99 -17.30 3.36
CA ALA A 52 -26.21 -18.69 2.96
C ALA A 52 -25.39 -19.64 3.85
N GLU A 53 -25.71 -20.92 3.77
CA GLU A 53 -25.06 -21.95 4.58
C GLU A 53 -23.54 -21.97 4.41
N GLY A 54 -22.83 -21.96 5.54
CA GLY A 54 -21.37 -21.94 5.57
C GLY A 54 -20.75 -20.61 5.12
N SER A 55 -21.52 -19.54 5.00
CA SER A 55 -21.02 -18.21 4.69
C SER A 55 -20.99 -17.28 5.89
N SER A 56 -20.03 -16.35 5.89
CA SER A 56 -19.82 -15.41 6.99
C SER A 56 -19.35 -14.05 6.49
N LEU A 57 -19.61 -13.03 7.32
CA LEU A 57 -19.16 -11.67 7.12
C LEU A 57 -18.08 -11.33 8.15
N ILE A 58 -16.99 -10.71 7.70
CA ILE A 58 -15.97 -10.09 8.56
C ILE A 58 -15.93 -8.61 8.22
N LEU A 59 -16.25 -7.74 9.18
CA LEU A 59 -16.14 -6.28 9.01
C LEU A 59 -14.77 -5.82 9.50
N VAL A 60 -14.00 -5.16 8.63
CA VAL A 60 -12.66 -4.64 8.94
C VAL A 60 -12.59 -3.14 8.71
N LYS A 61 -11.84 -2.44 9.57
CA LYS A 61 -11.52 -1.03 9.38
C LYS A 61 -10.45 -0.89 8.31
N VAL A 62 -10.72 -0.07 7.30
CA VAL A 62 -9.70 0.37 6.34
C VAL A 62 -9.88 1.86 6.09
N ASP A 63 -9.05 2.68 6.75
CA ASP A 63 -9.02 4.13 6.56
C ASP A 63 -7.59 4.65 6.40
N ALA A 64 -7.20 4.93 5.15
CA ALA A 64 -5.89 5.50 4.83
C ALA A 64 -5.70 6.95 5.30
N THR A 65 -6.74 7.60 5.84
CA THR A 65 -6.63 8.95 6.42
C THR A 65 -6.23 8.94 7.90
N VAL A 66 -6.29 7.78 8.55
CA VAL A 66 -5.87 7.60 9.95
C VAL A 66 -4.51 6.93 9.95
N SER A 67 -3.47 7.70 10.31
CA SER A 67 -2.09 7.22 10.29
C SER A 67 -1.84 6.08 11.29
N THR A 68 -2.59 6.03 12.39
CA THR A 68 -2.47 5.01 13.44
C THR A 68 -3.15 3.68 13.11
N ASP A 69 -3.98 3.60 12.07
CA ASP A 69 -4.70 2.35 11.72
C ASP A 69 -3.76 1.22 11.32
N ALA A 70 -2.58 1.55 10.76
CA ALA A 70 -1.57 0.57 10.40
C ALA A 70 -0.90 -0.08 11.63
N LEU A 71 -0.98 0.55 12.82
CA LEU A 71 -0.33 0.09 14.05
C LEU A 71 -1.05 -1.13 14.67
N GLU A 72 -2.34 -1.36 14.34
CA GLU A 72 -3.14 -2.44 14.94
C GLU A 72 -3.11 -3.76 14.15
N LEU A 73 -2.52 -3.76 12.96
CA LEU A 73 -2.29 -4.97 12.16
C LEU A 73 -0.82 -5.36 12.32
N ASN A 74 -0.43 -6.62 12.12
CA ASN A 74 0.96 -7.12 12.15
C ASN A 74 1.90 -6.48 11.08
N GLN A 75 1.67 -5.23 10.71
CA GLN A 75 2.56 -4.37 9.98
C GLN A 75 3.56 -3.76 10.97
N LEU A 76 4.70 -3.31 10.46
CA LEU A 76 5.65 -2.55 11.27
C LEU A 76 4.90 -1.41 11.95
N ASP A 77 5.08 -1.26 13.26
CA ASP A 77 4.56 -0.14 14.06
C ASP A 77 5.13 1.14 13.43
N MET A 78 4.40 1.69 12.47
CA MET A 78 4.78 2.87 11.72
C MET A 78 3.51 3.53 11.24
N PRO A 79 3.31 4.82 11.54
CA PRO A 79 2.17 5.57 11.04
C PRO A 79 2.36 5.91 9.56
N ASN A 80 2.46 4.89 8.70
CA ASN A 80 2.81 4.96 7.29
C ASN A 80 1.61 4.66 6.36
N SER A 81 0.40 4.53 6.92
CA SER A 81 -0.82 4.14 6.18
C SER A 81 -1.12 5.06 4.99
N ALA A 82 -0.69 6.32 5.03
CA ALA A 82 -0.73 7.24 3.90
C ALA A 82 0.59 7.27 3.10
N TYR A 83 1.73 7.13 3.77
CA TYR A 83 3.05 7.22 3.13
C TYR A 83 3.24 6.11 2.08
N ALA A 84 3.05 4.84 2.44
CA ALA A 84 3.28 3.73 1.52
C ALA A 84 2.34 3.78 0.29
N PRO A 85 1.01 3.99 0.44
CA PRO A 85 0.14 4.17 -0.72
C PRO A 85 0.50 5.38 -1.59
N SER A 86 0.96 6.49 -0.99
CA SER A 86 1.41 7.65 -1.77
C SER A 86 2.62 7.32 -2.66
N LYS A 87 3.52 6.44 -2.20
CA LYS A 87 4.67 5.99 -2.99
C LYS A 87 4.27 5.02 -4.09
N VAL A 88 3.29 4.15 -3.87
CA VAL A 88 2.70 3.32 -4.94
C VAL A 88 2.06 4.20 -6.03
N ALA A 89 1.37 5.29 -5.65
CA ALA A 89 0.83 6.25 -6.61
C ALA A 89 1.95 6.92 -7.43
N VAL A 90 3.05 7.33 -6.78
CA VAL A 90 4.25 7.84 -7.48
C VAL A 90 4.77 6.81 -8.48
N HIS A 91 4.91 5.54 -8.08
CA HIS A 91 5.39 4.47 -8.96
C HIS A 91 4.52 4.32 -10.22
N TRP A 92 3.19 4.30 -10.04
CA TRP A 92 2.25 4.24 -11.16
C TRP A 92 2.38 5.46 -12.09
N LEU A 93 2.42 6.67 -11.52
CA LEU A 93 2.54 7.91 -12.29
C LEU A 93 3.86 7.97 -13.06
N THR A 94 4.98 7.59 -12.45
CA THR A 94 6.28 7.54 -13.14
C THR A 94 6.28 6.54 -14.30
N LYS A 95 5.59 5.40 -14.15
CA LYS A 95 5.42 4.42 -15.23
C LYS A 95 4.53 4.93 -16.35
N ALA A 96 3.48 5.70 -16.03
CA ALA A 96 2.65 6.37 -17.03
C ALA A 96 3.49 7.40 -17.82
N ILE A 97 4.24 8.28 -17.13
CA ILE A 97 5.15 9.26 -17.74
C ILE A 97 6.15 8.56 -18.67
N HIS A 98 6.77 7.47 -18.22
CA HIS A 98 7.71 6.72 -19.07
C HIS A 98 7.05 6.25 -20.37
N ARG A 99 5.80 5.76 -20.33
CA ARG A 99 5.09 5.28 -21.54
C ARG A 99 4.64 6.42 -22.44
N GLU A 100 4.18 7.53 -21.86
CA GLU A 100 3.53 8.63 -22.58
C GLU A 100 4.53 9.66 -23.14
N GLU A 101 5.70 9.80 -22.54
CA GLU A 101 6.74 10.77 -22.93
C GLU A 101 7.99 10.06 -23.47
N PRO A 102 8.12 9.87 -24.82
CA PRO A 102 9.21 9.09 -25.41
C PRO A 102 10.60 9.69 -25.21
N THR A 103 10.69 10.99 -24.96
CA THR A 103 11.95 11.73 -24.81
C THR A 103 12.48 11.70 -23.38
N LEU A 104 11.68 11.25 -22.40
CA LEU A 104 12.06 11.20 -21.00
C LEU A 104 12.58 9.81 -20.60
N ILE A 105 13.58 9.82 -19.71
CA ILE A 105 13.98 8.66 -18.92
C ILE A 105 13.28 8.82 -17.56
N ALA A 106 12.22 8.05 -17.35
CA ALA A 106 11.40 8.14 -16.14
C ALA A 106 11.38 6.81 -15.40
N PHE A 107 11.84 6.83 -14.15
CA PHE A 107 11.88 5.70 -13.24
C PHE A 107 12.00 6.20 -11.79
N PRO A 108 11.34 5.57 -10.79
CA PRO A 108 11.56 5.87 -9.39
C PRO A 108 12.89 5.29 -8.88
N ILE A 109 13.46 5.94 -7.86
CA ILE A 109 14.64 5.46 -7.13
C ILE A 109 14.34 5.46 -5.63
N ASP A 110 14.55 4.31 -4.98
CA ASP A 110 14.50 4.14 -3.53
C ASP A 110 15.83 4.63 -2.92
N PRO A 111 15.82 5.71 -2.10
CA PRO A 111 17.03 6.23 -1.48
C PRO A 111 17.58 5.33 -0.35
N GLY A 112 16.87 4.27 0.04
CA GLY A 112 17.16 3.48 1.23
C GLY A 112 16.75 4.20 2.51
N TRP A 113 17.18 3.66 3.65
CA TRP A 113 16.90 4.23 4.96
C TRP A 113 18.01 5.19 5.40
N VAL A 114 17.84 6.47 5.06
CA VAL A 114 18.87 7.51 5.14
C VAL A 114 18.81 8.31 6.44
N GLN A 115 19.97 8.71 6.98
CA GLN A 115 20.17 9.58 8.16
C GLN A 115 19.71 11.04 7.95
N THR A 116 18.46 11.20 7.56
CA THR A 116 17.71 12.44 7.47
C THR A 116 16.86 12.60 8.73
N ASP A 117 16.25 13.77 8.94
CA ASP A 117 15.29 13.96 10.04
C ASP A 117 14.18 12.89 9.99
N LEU A 118 13.58 12.66 8.81
CA LEU A 118 12.55 11.63 8.62
C LEU A 118 13.07 10.21 8.90
N GLY A 119 14.23 9.87 8.36
CA GLY A 119 14.81 8.54 8.55
C GLY A 119 15.20 8.26 10.01
N ASN A 120 15.72 9.26 10.71
CA ASN A 120 16.10 9.14 12.13
C ASN A 120 14.88 9.15 13.05
N ILE A 121 13.80 9.86 12.70
CA ILE A 121 12.49 9.70 13.39
C ILE A 121 12.04 8.24 13.32
N GLY A 122 12.10 7.63 12.12
CA GLY A 122 11.83 6.21 11.96
C GLY A 122 12.79 5.31 12.76
N ALA A 123 14.09 5.61 12.75
CA ALA A 123 15.11 4.83 13.47
C ALA A 123 14.83 4.81 14.97
N ASN A 124 14.59 5.98 15.56
CA ASN A 124 14.26 6.11 16.97
C ASN A 124 12.99 5.33 17.34
N HIS A 125 11.96 5.38 16.48
CA HIS A 125 10.73 4.63 16.70
C HIS A 125 10.96 3.11 16.78
N PHE A 126 11.91 2.60 15.98
CA PHE A 126 12.29 1.19 15.99
C PHE A 126 13.44 0.84 16.96
N GLY A 127 13.86 1.78 17.82
CA GLY A 127 14.91 1.54 18.81
C GLY A 127 16.34 1.53 18.25
N PHE A 128 16.57 2.17 17.10
CA PHE A 128 17.90 2.41 16.53
C PHE A 128 18.37 3.84 16.83
N ASP A 129 19.68 4.01 17.04
CA ASP A 129 20.28 5.34 17.28
C ASP A 129 20.16 6.28 16.07
N ALA A 130 20.24 5.71 14.87
CA ALA A 130 20.14 6.43 13.61
C ALA A 130 19.76 5.48 12.47
N ALA A 131 19.28 6.02 11.36
CA ALA A 131 19.12 5.25 10.13
C ALA A 131 20.48 4.69 9.65
N PRO A 132 20.50 3.54 8.95
CA PRO A 132 21.75 2.85 8.64
C PRO A 132 22.57 3.50 7.52
N LEU A 133 21.96 4.31 6.63
CA LEU A 133 22.64 4.87 5.46
C LEU A 133 22.96 6.36 5.63
N GLY A 134 24.22 6.74 5.42
CA GLY A 134 24.64 8.14 5.47
C GLY A 134 24.11 8.95 4.29
N VAL A 135 23.81 10.24 4.52
CA VAL A 135 23.29 11.14 3.47
C VAL A 135 24.23 11.27 2.28
N ALA A 136 25.53 11.44 2.54
CA ALA A 136 26.53 11.60 1.48
C ALA A 136 26.69 10.34 0.61
N GLU A 137 26.63 9.16 1.24
CA GLU A 137 26.69 7.87 0.56
C GLU A 137 25.46 7.65 -0.33
N CYS A 138 24.26 7.88 0.22
CA CYS A 138 23.01 7.84 -0.54
C CYS A 138 23.07 8.80 -1.74
N ALA A 139 23.46 10.06 -1.53
CA ALA A 139 23.54 11.05 -2.61
C ALA A 139 24.52 10.65 -3.72
N ALA A 140 25.68 10.09 -3.38
CA ALA A 140 26.64 9.61 -4.35
C ALA A 140 26.10 8.43 -5.18
N GLY A 141 25.41 7.48 -4.54
CA GLY A 141 24.78 6.36 -5.24
C GLY A 141 23.64 6.82 -6.16
N LEU A 142 22.73 7.66 -5.67
CA LEU A 142 21.66 8.25 -6.48
C LEU A 142 22.21 8.97 -7.72
N TYR A 143 23.26 9.78 -7.54
CA TYR A 143 23.91 10.46 -8.66
C TYR A 143 24.43 9.47 -9.71
N LYS A 144 25.08 8.38 -9.28
CA LYS A 144 25.59 7.35 -10.17
C LYS A 144 24.46 6.68 -10.96
N VAL A 145 23.39 6.25 -10.29
CA VAL A 145 22.23 5.62 -10.94
C VAL A 145 21.62 6.55 -11.99
N ILE A 146 21.46 7.84 -11.66
CA ILE A 146 20.93 8.83 -12.60
C ILE A 146 21.87 9.03 -13.79
N ALA A 147 23.18 9.16 -13.55
CA ALA A 147 24.19 9.39 -14.59
C ALA A 147 24.32 8.23 -15.58
N GLU A 148 24.11 6.99 -15.12
CA GLU A 148 24.17 5.77 -15.93
C GLU A 148 22.82 5.42 -16.59
N SER A 149 21.77 6.17 -16.29
CA SER A 149 20.42 5.82 -16.73
C SER A 149 20.18 6.05 -18.22
N THR A 150 19.54 5.07 -18.85
CA THR A 150 18.94 5.21 -20.18
C THR A 150 17.49 4.79 -20.14
N ARG A 151 16.74 5.16 -21.19
CA ARG A 151 15.33 4.78 -21.32
C ARG A 151 15.15 3.27 -21.40
N GLU A 152 16.06 2.58 -22.10
CA GLU A 152 16.04 1.14 -22.36
C GLU A 152 16.46 0.32 -21.14
N THR A 153 17.32 0.88 -20.29
CA THR A 153 17.86 0.18 -19.12
C THR A 153 17.03 0.46 -17.87
N HIS A 154 16.79 1.73 -17.55
CA HIS A 154 16.19 2.12 -16.28
C HIS A 154 14.71 2.50 -16.40
N GLY A 155 14.31 3.03 -17.55
CA GLY A 155 12.95 3.51 -17.79
C GLY A 155 11.89 2.45 -17.48
N GLY A 156 10.88 2.83 -16.68
CA GLY A 156 9.77 1.95 -16.34
C GLY A 156 10.06 0.84 -15.32
N ASN A 157 11.26 0.84 -14.71
CA ASN A 157 11.68 -0.05 -13.62
C ASN A 157 11.85 0.71 -12.30
N LEU A 158 12.04 0.01 -11.18
CA LEU A 158 12.34 0.60 -9.87
C LEU A 158 13.79 0.24 -9.50
N TYR A 159 14.56 1.25 -9.10
CA TYR A 159 15.94 1.08 -8.65
C TYR A 159 16.10 1.49 -7.21
N LYS A 160 17.10 0.93 -6.54
CA LYS A 160 17.62 1.41 -5.27
C LYS A 160 18.85 2.29 -5.49
N TRP A 161 19.19 3.10 -4.49
CA TRP A 161 20.31 4.05 -4.52
C TRP A 161 21.67 3.45 -4.92
N ASP A 162 21.86 2.15 -4.74
CA ASP A 162 23.09 1.41 -5.07
C ASP A 162 23.05 0.74 -6.46
N GLY A 163 21.97 0.93 -7.21
CA GLY A 163 21.77 0.37 -8.55
C GLY A 163 21.09 -1.01 -8.57
N GLU A 164 20.71 -1.56 -7.42
CA GLU A 164 19.88 -2.77 -7.36
C GLU A 164 18.51 -2.52 -8.01
N VAL A 165 18.06 -3.44 -8.85
CA VAL A 165 16.70 -3.43 -9.41
C VAL A 165 15.75 -4.06 -8.41
N LEU A 166 14.70 -3.33 -8.02
CA LEU A 166 13.68 -3.82 -7.10
C LEU A 166 12.43 -4.30 -7.85
N PRO A 167 11.69 -5.29 -7.32
CA PRO A 167 10.39 -5.68 -7.85
C PRO A 167 9.33 -4.60 -7.58
N TRP A 168 8.26 -4.64 -8.38
CA TRP A 168 7.04 -3.84 -8.16
C TRP A 168 6.09 -4.51 -7.18
#